data_AF-A0A7J6KHW3-F1
#
_entry.id   AF-A0A7J6KHW3-F1
#
_cell.length_a   1.000
_cell.length_b   1.000
_cell.length_c   1.000
_cell.angle_alpha   90.00
_cell.angle_beta   90.00
_cell.angle_gamma   90.00
#
_symmetry.space_group_name_H-M   'P 1'
#
loop_
_entity.id
_entity.type
_entity.pdbx_description
1 polymer ?
#
loop_
_entity_poly.entity_id
_entity_poly.type
_entity_poly.pdbx_seq_one_letter_code
_entity_poly.pdbx_strand_id
1 'polypeptide(L)'
;DKQLVIEKRLADITKQWSEEAFLFGHWKSRDYDCVLAGGRVAEIQEMLEEALMQLNTMNAMRHSLPFKEPLQNMITGLSEAGDTIERWVKVQMLWTSLESVFTGGDIAKQMPMEAKKFQQIDKDWIKIMTKSAETRLVVPCCQNDLLKQLLPVLGQGLESCQKSLESYLEGKRN
;
A
#
# COMPACT_ATOMS: atom_id res chain seq x y z
N ASP A 1 -7.79 -35.07 15.26
CA ASP A 1 -6.73 -35.05 14.22
C ASP A 1 -6.81 -33.97 13.17
N LYS A 2 -7.70 -34.01 12.16
CA LYS A 2 -7.69 -32.99 11.08
C LYS A 2 -8.14 -31.58 11.51
N GLN A 3 -9.07 -31.48 12.47
CA GLN A 3 -9.52 -30.19 13.02
C GLN A 3 -8.42 -29.47 13.81
N LEU A 4 -7.66 -30.20 14.62
CA LEU A 4 -6.50 -29.67 15.36
C LEU A 4 -5.43 -29.09 14.41
N VAL A 5 -5.25 -29.67 13.23
CA VAL A 5 -4.33 -29.14 12.22
C VAL A 5 -4.83 -27.80 11.66
N ILE A 6 -6.13 -27.67 11.38
CA ILE A 6 -6.73 -26.41 10.90
C ILE A 6 -6.62 -25.34 11.98
N GLU A 7 -6.99 -25.68 13.22
CA GLU A 7 -6.92 -24.78 14.37
C GLU A 7 -5.50 -24.26 14.60
N LYS A 8 -4.51 -25.17 14.64
CA LYS A 8 -3.10 -24.79 14.84
C LYS A 8 -2.59 -23.89 13.72
N ARG A 9 -2.83 -24.26 12.46
CA ARG A 9 -2.37 -23.47 11.31
C ARG A 9 -3.03 -22.09 11.26
N LEU A 10 -4.33 -22.02 11.54
CA LEU A 10 -5.04 -20.75 11.62
C LEU A 10 -4.44 -19.87 12.72
N ALA A 11 -4.18 -20.43 13.91
CA ALA A 11 -3.55 -19.70 15.01
C ALA A 11 -2.13 -19.20 14.65
N ASP A 12 -1.32 -20.04 13.99
CA ASP A 12 0.03 -19.68 13.54
C ASP A 12 -0.02 -18.50 12.54
N ILE A 13 -0.91 -18.55 11.55
CA ILE A 13 -1.11 -17.49 10.57
C ILE A 13 -1.61 -16.21 11.26
N THR A 14 -2.61 -16.31 12.14
CA THR A 14 -3.12 -15.15 12.88
C THR A 14 -2.02 -14.49 13.71
N LYS A 15 -1.17 -15.28 14.38
CA LYS A 15 -0.04 -14.76 15.14
C LYS A 15 0.95 -14.04 14.23
N GLN A 16 1.38 -14.67 13.13
CA GLN A 16 2.31 -14.05 12.18
C GLN A 16 1.81 -12.68 11.74
N TRP A 17 0.57 -12.58 11.27
CA TRP A 17 -0.01 -11.34 10.74
C TRP A 17 -0.36 -10.29 11.81
N SER A 18 -0.35 -10.66 13.09
CA SER A 18 -0.48 -9.72 14.20
C SER A 18 0.83 -8.98 14.51
N GLU A 19 1.97 -9.55 14.11
CA GLU A 19 3.32 -9.02 14.35
C GLU A 19 3.96 -8.47 13.06
N GLU A 20 3.44 -8.86 11.90
CA GLU A 20 3.96 -8.49 10.59
C GLU A 20 3.91 -6.96 10.37
N ALA A 21 5.06 -6.37 10.05
CA ALA A 21 5.23 -4.93 9.97
C ALA A 21 5.93 -4.47 8.69
N PHE A 22 5.46 -3.33 8.17
CA PHE A 22 6.14 -2.58 7.13
C PHE A 22 7.43 -1.96 7.65
N LEU A 23 8.38 -1.81 6.74
CA LEU A 23 9.54 -0.95 6.93
C LEU A 23 9.34 0.34 6.15
N PHE A 24 9.41 1.46 6.87
CA PHE A 24 9.37 2.80 6.28
C PHE A 24 10.79 3.32 6.10
N GLY A 25 10.93 4.25 5.15
CA GLY A 25 12.18 4.93 4.88
C GLY A 25 11.96 6.35 4.39
N HIS A 26 13.09 7.00 4.17
CA HIS A 26 13.20 8.38 3.75
C HIS A 26 13.28 8.49 2.22
N TRP A 27 12.86 9.63 1.68
CA TRP A 27 12.98 9.94 0.26
C TRP A 27 13.82 11.19 0.03
N LYS A 28 14.97 11.02 -0.64
CA LYS A 28 15.92 12.09 -0.98
C LYS A 28 16.33 12.92 0.25
N SER A 29 16.03 14.21 0.24
CA SER A 29 16.37 15.17 1.30
C SER A 29 15.34 15.24 2.43
N ARG A 30 14.26 14.45 2.37
CA ARG A 30 13.26 14.37 3.45
C ARG A 30 13.80 13.46 4.54
N ASP A 31 13.89 13.96 5.76
CA ASP A 31 14.46 13.30 6.94
C ASP A 31 13.40 12.58 7.80
N TYR A 32 12.26 12.27 7.20
CA TYR A 32 11.13 11.60 7.84
C TYR A 32 10.57 10.46 6.98
N ASP A 33 9.92 9.49 7.63
CA ASP A 33 9.31 8.31 7.01
C ASP A 33 8.21 8.72 6.00
N CYS A 34 8.48 8.56 4.71
CA CYS A 34 7.57 8.95 3.63
C CYS A 34 7.51 7.98 2.45
N VAL A 35 8.23 6.87 2.52
CA VAL A 35 8.15 5.75 1.55
C VAL A 35 8.18 4.40 2.27
N LEU A 36 7.48 3.42 1.73
CA LEU A 36 7.66 2.01 2.08
C LEU A 36 8.94 1.47 1.43
N ALA A 37 9.70 0.68 2.18
CA ALA A 37 10.90 0.02 1.66
C ALA A 37 10.52 -1.08 0.66
N GLY A 38 10.87 -0.90 -0.62
CA GLY A 38 10.40 -1.78 -1.70
C GLY A 38 10.71 -3.26 -1.50
N GLY A 39 11.92 -3.61 -1.03
CA GLY A 39 12.28 -5.00 -0.75
C GLY A 39 11.38 -5.64 0.32
N ARG A 40 11.12 -4.91 1.40
CA ARG A 40 10.24 -5.37 2.47
C ARG A 40 8.79 -5.52 2.02
N VAL A 41 8.30 -4.63 1.17
CA VAL A 41 6.94 -4.72 0.63
C VAL A 41 6.79 -5.94 -0.26
N ALA A 42 7.77 -6.23 -1.11
CA ALA A 42 7.76 -7.43 -1.96
C ALA A 42 7.69 -8.72 -1.13
N GLU A 43 8.51 -8.84 -0.08
CA GLU A 43 8.44 -9.96 0.88
C GLU A 43 7.03 -10.09 1.50
N ILE A 44 6.42 -8.99 1.93
CA ILE A 44 5.07 -8.99 2.51
C ILE A 44 4.03 -9.45 1.50
N GLN A 45 4.13 -9.04 0.23
CA GLN A 45 3.22 -9.48 -0.83
C GLN A 45 3.34 -10.98 -1.09
N GLU A 46 4.56 -11.52 -1.16
CA GLU A 46 4.79 -12.97 -1.30
C GLU A 46 4.21 -13.74 -0.11
N MET A 47 4.44 -13.26 1.12
CA MET A 47 3.86 -13.86 2.33
C MET A 47 2.32 -13.81 2.34
N LEU A 48 1.71 -12.72 1.85
CA LEU A 48 0.26 -12.60 1.73
C LEU A 48 -0.30 -13.66 0.77
N GLU A 49 0.32 -13.82 -0.40
CA GLU A 49 -0.10 -14.82 -1.39
C GLU A 49 -0.02 -16.24 -0.82
N GLU A 50 1.08 -16.58 -0.13
CA GLU A 50 1.23 -17.87 0.52
C GLU A 50 0.17 -18.08 1.62
N ALA A 51 -0.01 -17.11 2.51
CA ALA A 51 -0.99 -17.19 3.59
C ALA A 51 -2.41 -17.35 3.05
N LEU A 52 -2.79 -16.59 2.02
CA LEU A 52 -4.09 -16.70 1.36
C LEU A 52 -4.27 -18.06 0.70
N MET A 53 -3.25 -18.61 0.05
CA MET A 53 -3.30 -19.97 -0.51
C MET A 53 -3.54 -21.02 0.58
N GLN A 54 -2.83 -20.92 1.70
CA GLN A 54 -2.98 -21.84 2.83
C GLN A 54 -4.38 -21.74 3.47
N LEU A 55 -4.86 -20.52 3.71
CA LEU A 55 -6.19 -20.27 4.28
C LEU A 55 -7.31 -20.78 3.37
N ASN A 56 -7.24 -20.53 2.05
CA ASN A 56 -8.22 -21.02 1.10
C ASN A 56 -8.23 -22.55 1.02
N THR A 57 -7.06 -23.17 1.06
CA THR A 57 -6.94 -24.64 1.10
C THR A 57 -7.62 -25.21 2.35
N MET A 58 -7.37 -24.62 3.53
CA MET A 58 -8.03 -25.03 4.77
C MET A 58 -9.54 -24.79 4.72
N ASN A 59 -9.98 -23.66 4.17
CA ASN A 59 -11.38 -23.32 4.03
C ASN A 59 -12.14 -24.35 3.17
N ALA A 60 -11.51 -24.89 2.11
CA ALA A 60 -12.10 -25.91 1.26
C ALA A 60 -12.22 -27.31 1.91
N MET A 61 -11.51 -27.58 3.02
CA MET A 61 -11.55 -28.90 3.67
C MET A 61 -12.91 -29.16 4.33
N ARG A 62 -13.43 -30.39 4.24
CA ARG A 62 -14.67 -30.80 4.92
C ARG A 62 -14.67 -30.54 6.43
N HIS A 63 -13.50 -30.64 7.07
CA HIS A 63 -13.34 -30.47 8.51
C HIS A 63 -13.28 -29.01 8.97
N SER A 64 -13.32 -28.04 8.04
CA SER A 64 -13.26 -26.61 8.35
C SER A 64 -14.56 -26.02 8.86
N LEU A 65 -15.68 -26.77 8.85
CA LEU A 65 -17.01 -26.29 9.26
C LEU A 65 -17.02 -25.47 10.58
N PRO A 66 -16.36 -25.91 11.68
CA PRO A 66 -16.31 -25.13 12.92
C PRO A 66 -15.46 -23.85 12.83
N PHE A 67 -14.59 -23.76 11.84
CA PHE A 67 -13.62 -22.67 11.65
C PHE A 67 -13.97 -21.79 10.45
N LYS A 68 -15.15 -21.96 9.84
CA LYS A 68 -15.54 -21.25 8.62
C LYS A 68 -15.50 -19.74 8.79
N GLU A 69 -16.10 -19.25 9.86
CA GLU A 69 -16.12 -17.82 10.16
C GLU A 69 -14.71 -17.25 10.40
N PRO A 70 -13.87 -17.78 11.30
CA PRO A 70 -12.54 -17.21 11.50
C PRO A 70 -11.62 -17.38 10.29
N LEU A 71 -11.73 -18.46 9.51
CA LEU A 71 -11.02 -18.60 8.23
C LEU A 71 -11.46 -17.52 7.24
N GLN A 72 -12.76 -17.29 7.09
CA GLN A 72 -13.28 -16.30 6.16
C GLN A 72 -12.88 -14.89 6.57
N ASN A 73 -12.93 -14.56 7.87
CA ASN A 73 -12.49 -13.27 8.38
C ASN A 73 -11.00 -13.02 8.09
N MET A 74 -10.15 -14.03 8.30
CA MET A 74 -8.73 -13.92 7.98
C MET A 74 -8.48 -13.75 6.47
N ILE A 75 -9.17 -14.53 5.64
CA ILE A 75 -9.08 -14.44 4.17
C ILE A 75 -9.47 -13.04 3.70
N THR A 76 -10.63 -12.54 4.15
CA THR A 76 -11.10 -11.20 3.77
C THR A 76 -10.10 -10.13 4.23
N GLY A 77 -9.63 -10.19 5.49
CA GLY A 77 -8.69 -9.21 6.03
C GLY A 77 -7.36 -9.17 5.28
N LEU A 78 -6.78 -10.33 4.97
CA LEU A 78 -5.52 -10.41 4.22
C LEU A 78 -5.68 -10.05 2.75
N SER A 79 -6.81 -10.40 2.13
CA SER A 79 -7.11 -10.00 0.75
C SER A 79 -7.24 -8.48 0.63
N GLU A 80 -7.98 -7.85 1.54
CA GLU A 80 -8.11 -6.39 1.58
C GLU A 80 -6.76 -5.70 1.82
N ALA A 81 -5.90 -6.29 2.66
CA ALA A 81 -4.55 -5.79 2.88
C ALA A 81 -3.71 -5.87 1.61
N GLY A 82 -3.75 -6.99 0.89
CA GLY A 82 -3.07 -7.17 -0.40
C GLY A 82 -3.48 -6.12 -1.42
N ASP A 83 -4.79 -5.92 -1.63
CA ASP A 83 -5.29 -4.93 -2.58
C ASP A 83 -4.88 -3.50 -2.19
N THR A 84 -4.84 -3.21 -0.88
CA THR A 84 -4.42 -1.90 -0.36
C THR A 84 -2.94 -1.68 -0.60
N ILE A 85 -2.09 -2.68 -0.35
CA ILE A 85 -0.65 -2.62 -0.60
C ILE A 85 -0.36 -2.41 -2.09
N GLU A 86 -1.03 -3.14 -2.98
CA GLU A 86 -0.82 -2.99 -4.43
C GLU A 86 -1.11 -1.55 -4.89
N ARG A 87 -2.23 -0.98 -4.44
CA ARG A 87 -2.57 0.42 -4.70
C ARG A 87 -1.54 1.37 -4.08
N TRP A 88 -1.07 1.08 -2.88
CA TRP A 88 -0.12 1.94 -2.16
C TRP A 88 1.22 2.01 -2.88
N VAL A 89 1.74 0.86 -3.33
CA VAL A 89 2.97 0.79 -4.13
C VAL A 89 2.82 1.56 -5.43
N LYS A 90 1.69 1.44 -6.15
CA LYS A 90 1.42 2.21 -7.37
C LYS A 90 1.43 3.71 -7.11
N VAL A 91 0.74 4.17 -6.07
CA VAL A 91 0.72 5.59 -5.67
C VAL A 91 2.13 6.07 -5.29
N GLN A 92 2.90 5.28 -4.55
CA GLN A 92 4.28 5.62 -4.18
C GLN A 92 5.19 5.77 -5.41
N MET A 93 5.09 4.87 -6.38
CA MET A 93 5.88 4.96 -7.62
C MET A 93 5.56 6.22 -8.41
N LEU A 94 4.28 6.57 -8.52
CA LEU A 94 3.85 7.82 -9.18
C LEU A 94 4.28 9.06 -8.39
N TRP A 95 4.15 9.03 -7.06
CA TRP A 95 4.53 10.15 -6.21
C TRP A 95 6.04 10.39 -6.28
N THR A 96 6.87 9.35 -6.16
CA THR A 96 8.34 9.47 -6.22
C THR A 96 8.84 10.00 -7.57
N SER A 97 8.21 9.61 -8.68
CA SER A 97 8.57 10.12 -10.01
C SER A 97 8.20 11.61 -10.15
N LEU A 98 6.99 12.00 -9.75
CA LEU A 98 6.48 13.37 -9.87
C LEU A 98 7.10 14.33 -8.85
N GLU A 99 7.49 13.85 -7.67
CA GLU A 99 8.18 14.64 -6.64
C GLU A 99 9.47 15.24 -7.17
N SER A 100 10.21 14.47 -7.98
CA SER A 100 11.45 14.94 -8.63
C SER A 100 11.22 16.09 -9.60
N VAL A 101 10.06 16.11 -10.25
CA VAL A 101 9.72 17.06 -11.31
C VAL A 101 9.15 18.35 -10.72
N PHE A 102 8.22 18.23 -9.77
CA PHE A 102 7.40 19.34 -9.28
C PHE A 102 7.95 20.06 -8.04
N THR A 103 8.95 19.52 -7.35
CA THR A 103 9.47 20.12 -6.10
C THR A 103 10.74 20.96 -6.30
N GLY A 104 11.51 20.74 -7.37
CA GLY A 104 12.79 21.44 -7.59
C GLY A 104 13.18 21.70 -9.03
N GLY A 105 12.36 21.30 -10.02
CA GLY A 105 12.68 21.43 -11.44
C GLY A 105 12.13 22.71 -12.08
N ASP A 106 12.73 23.13 -13.19
CA ASP A 106 12.18 24.23 -14.01
C ASP A 106 10.80 23.89 -14.59
N ILE A 107 10.47 22.60 -14.74
CA ILE A 107 9.15 22.13 -15.15
C ILE A 107 8.06 22.63 -14.19
N ALA A 108 8.32 22.69 -12.88
CA ALA A 108 7.37 23.22 -11.91
C ALA A 108 7.00 24.69 -12.19
N LYS A 109 7.95 25.48 -12.70
CA LYS A 109 7.70 26.88 -13.10
C LYS A 109 6.90 26.97 -14.40
N GLN A 110 7.07 26.00 -15.30
CA GLN A 110 6.37 25.93 -16.58
C GLN A 110 4.95 25.37 -16.45
N MET A 111 4.68 24.58 -15.41
CA MET A 111 3.40 23.94 -15.12
C MET A 111 2.90 24.29 -13.71
N PRO A 112 2.60 25.58 -13.43
CA PRO A 112 2.29 26.04 -12.07
C PRO A 112 0.96 25.49 -11.54
N MET A 113 0.00 25.17 -12.40
CA MET A 113 -1.28 24.58 -12.00
C MET A 113 -1.08 23.15 -11.48
N GLU A 114 -0.31 22.34 -12.20
CA GLU A 114 0.05 20.97 -11.82
C GLU A 114 0.96 20.97 -10.59
N ALA A 115 1.93 21.90 -10.51
CA ALA A 115 2.77 22.04 -9.32
C ALA A 115 1.93 22.32 -8.06
N LYS A 116 0.92 23.21 -8.14
CA LYS A 116 0.01 23.49 -7.03
C LYS A 116 -0.85 22.28 -6.65
N LYS A 117 -1.33 21.51 -7.65
CA LYS A 117 -2.05 20.25 -7.39
C LYS A 117 -1.14 19.22 -6.70
N PHE A 118 0.08 19.05 -7.20
CA PHE A 118 1.06 18.14 -6.64
C PHE A 118 1.40 18.50 -5.19
N GLN A 119 1.53 19.78 -4.84
CA GLN A 119 1.76 20.21 -3.45
C GLN A 119 0.63 19.79 -2.50
N GLN A 120 -0.62 19.77 -2.95
CA GLN A 120 -1.73 19.27 -2.12
C GLN A 120 -1.65 17.75 -1.95
N ILE A 121 -1.42 17.02 -3.05
CA ILE A 121 -1.19 15.57 -3.04
C ILE A 121 -0.03 15.22 -2.10
N ASP A 122 1.07 15.97 -2.14
CA ASP A 122 2.25 15.75 -1.31
C ASP A 122 1.91 15.86 0.18
N LYS A 123 1.13 16.88 0.58
CA LYS A 123 0.68 17.02 1.98
C LYS A 123 -0.16 15.84 2.44
N ASP A 124 -1.10 15.41 1.61
CA ASP A 124 -1.99 14.30 1.92
C ASP A 124 -1.23 12.95 1.93
N TRP A 125 -0.24 12.79 1.04
CA TRP A 125 0.69 11.66 1.04
C TRP A 125 1.50 11.61 2.34
N ILE A 126 2.13 12.70 2.74
CA ILE A 126 2.89 12.77 4.01
C ILE A 126 1.98 12.41 5.18
N LYS A 127 0.75 12.95 5.22
CA LYS A 127 -0.23 12.66 6.28
C LYS A 127 -0.52 11.16 6.43
N ILE A 128 -0.79 10.46 5.32
CA ILE A 128 -1.04 9.01 5.38
C ILE A 128 0.23 8.22 5.73
N MET A 129 1.40 8.65 5.26
CA MET A 129 2.66 7.98 5.56
C MET A 129 3.05 8.13 7.02
N THR A 130 2.94 9.32 7.60
CA THR A 130 3.18 9.55 9.03
C THR A 130 2.25 8.70 9.89
N LYS A 131 0.94 8.69 9.57
CA LYS A 131 -0.01 7.91 10.36
C LYS A 131 0.26 6.41 10.29
N SER A 132 0.69 5.94 9.13
CA SER A 132 1.03 4.54 8.93
C SER A 132 2.36 4.16 9.58
N ALA A 133 3.34 5.05 9.60
CA ALA A 133 4.62 4.84 10.27
C ALA A 133 4.54 4.80 11.79
N GLU A 134 3.49 5.39 12.40
CA GLU A 134 3.15 5.22 13.82
C GLU A 134 2.67 3.79 14.12
N THR A 135 1.92 3.19 13.20
CA THR A 135 1.27 1.89 13.41
C THR A 135 2.18 0.73 12.99
N ARG A 136 2.82 0.85 11.83
CA ARG A 136 3.75 -0.11 11.17
C ARG A 136 3.18 -1.48 10.82
N LEU A 137 2.26 -2.02 11.62
CA LEU A 137 1.66 -3.33 11.41
C LEU A 137 0.85 -3.38 10.11
N VAL A 138 1.04 -4.44 9.33
CA VAL A 138 0.50 -4.54 7.96
C VAL A 138 -1.02 -4.46 7.94
N VAL A 139 -1.69 -5.33 8.70
CA VAL A 139 -3.15 -5.42 8.71
C VAL A 139 -3.78 -4.14 9.28
N PRO A 140 -3.36 -3.62 10.46
CA PRO A 140 -3.90 -2.36 11.00
C PRO A 140 -3.68 -1.14 10.10
N CYS A 141 -2.52 -1.02 9.44
CA CYS A 141 -2.27 0.04 8.47
C CYS A 141 -3.24 -0.06 7.30
N CYS A 142 -3.39 -1.25 6.71
CA CYS A 142 -4.25 -1.44 5.54
C CYS A 142 -5.74 -1.28 5.85
N GLN A 143 -6.15 -1.52 7.10
CA GLN A 143 -7.53 -1.32 7.57
C GLN A 143 -7.82 0.13 7.99
N ASN A 144 -6.82 1.01 8.01
CA ASN A 144 -7.01 2.40 8.41
C ASN A 144 -7.89 3.17 7.40
N ASP A 145 -8.98 3.76 7.89
CA ASP A 145 -9.95 4.48 7.05
C ASP A 145 -9.32 5.66 6.30
N LEU A 146 -8.41 6.40 6.93
CA LEU A 146 -7.74 7.54 6.29
C LEU A 146 -6.92 7.07 5.10
N LEU A 147 -6.18 5.97 5.25
CA LEU A 147 -5.42 5.37 4.16
C LEU A 147 -6.37 4.93 3.04
N LYS A 148 -7.38 4.11 3.35
CA LYS A 148 -8.35 3.59 2.37
C LYS A 148 -9.08 4.70 1.59
N GLN A 149 -9.40 5.81 2.23
CA GLN A 149 -10.10 6.94 1.61
C GLN A 149 -9.17 7.81 0.74
N LEU A 150 -7.95 8.09 1.21
CA LEU A 150 -7.05 9.01 0.51
C LEU A 150 -6.27 8.34 -0.62
N LEU A 151 -5.89 7.07 -0.49
CA LEU A 151 -5.06 6.37 -1.49
C LEU A 151 -5.64 6.45 -2.92
N PRO A 152 -6.96 6.20 -3.15
CA PRO A 152 -7.54 6.30 -4.49
C PRO A 152 -7.56 7.74 -5.03
N VAL A 153 -7.81 8.72 -4.16
CA VAL A 153 -7.84 10.15 -4.52
C VAL A 153 -6.44 10.63 -4.92
N LEU A 154 -5.42 10.23 -4.15
CA LEU A 154 -4.03 10.51 -4.45
C LEU A 154 -3.62 9.88 -5.78
N GLY A 155 -3.96 8.62 -6.02
CA GLY A 155 -3.68 7.93 -7.28
C GLY A 155 -4.24 8.68 -8.49
N GLN A 156 -5.52 9.03 -8.47
CA GLN A 156 -6.16 9.79 -9.55
C GLN A 156 -5.51 11.16 -9.78
N GLY A 157 -5.17 11.87 -8.68
CA GLY A 157 -4.49 13.15 -8.75
C GLY A 157 -3.10 13.05 -9.38
N LEU A 158 -2.33 12.03 -9.01
CA LEU A 158 -1.00 11.77 -9.56
C LEU A 158 -1.07 11.37 -11.03
N GLU A 159 -1.99 10.48 -11.41
CA GLU A 159 -2.20 10.09 -12.81
C GLU A 159 -2.58 11.30 -13.68
N SER A 160 -3.42 12.21 -13.17
CA SER A 160 -3.72 13.45 -13.88
C SER A 160 -2.49 14.33 -14.07
N CYS A 161 -1.64 14.45 -13.04
CA CYS A 161 -0.40 15.23 -13.14
C CYS A 161 0.58 14.60 -14.13
N GLN A 162 0.70 13.27 -14.12
CA GLN A 162 1.56 12.52 -15.04
C GLN A 162 1.11 12.73 -16.49
N LYS A 163 -0.18 12.59 -16.79
CA LYS A 163 -0.72 12.81 -18.14
C LYS A 163 -0.45 14.23 -18.64
N SER A 164 -0.69 15.25 -17.81
CA SER A 164 -0.37 16.64 -18.16
C SER A 164 1.12 16.82 -18.45
N LEU A 165 1.99 16.18 -17.65
CA LEU A 165 3.44 16.25 -17.84
C LEU A 165 3.86 15.60 -19.15
N GLU A 166 3.34 14.41 -19.48
CA GLU A 166 3.61 13.71 -20.74
C GLU A 166 3.21 14.57 -21.94
N SER A 167 2.00 15.14 -21.95
CA SER A 167 1.53 16.04 -23.03
C SER A 167 2.40 17.28 -23.17
N TYR A 168 2.86 17.87 -22.05
CA TYR A 168 3.76 19.03 -22.09
C TYR A 168 5.12 18.67 -22.71
N LEU A 169 5.69 17.51 -22.34
CA LEU A 169 6.97 17.05 -22.87
C LEU A 169 6.89 16.69 -24.35
N GLU A 170 5.81 16.06 -24.80
CA GLU A 170 5.57 15.79 -26.22
C GLU A 170 5.48 17.07 -27.05
N GLY A 171 4.76 18.08 -26.56
CA GLY A 171 4.64 19.39 -27.22
C GLY A 171 5.95 20.21 -27.24
N LYS A 172 6.96 19.82 -26.46
CA LYS A 172 8.31 20.40 -26.51
C LYS A 172 9.28 19.61 -27.39
N ARG A 173 8.98 18.35 -27.69
CA ARG A 173 9.80 17.46 -28.53
C ARG A 173 9.49 17.63 -30.02
N ASN A 174 8.25 18.05 -30.34
CA ASN A 174 7.79 18.41 -31.69
C ASN A 174 7.91 19.91 -31.96
#